data_AF-A0A834EVI2-F1
#
_entry.id   AF-A0A834EVI2-F1
#
_cell.length_a   1.000
_cell.length_b   1.000
_cell.length_c   1.000
_cell.angle_alpha   90.00
_cell.angle_beta   90.00
_cell.angle_gamma   90.00
#
_symmetry.space_group_name_H-M   'P 1'
#
loop_
_entity.id
_entity.type
_entity.pdbx_description
1 polymer ?
#
loop_
_entity_poly.entity_id
_entity_poly.type
_entity_poly.pdbx_seq_one_letter_code
_entity_poly.pdbx_strand_id
1 'polypeptide(L)'
;MACFDPPLEVVSTRNPIMYNKRVADPVHPDLDGLLVKNKNLLAELRNLQNKLLIKETSVQEMKSELESYKENNVKQSFQIMSLKNDIKDLEELIASLTRIKSLKSINVHSLERVNWDLNERIMELENRLRVHLVEKEKAEQKTKLLEKKLAGANELTPYMNTKGQEDTAGSFMIKDKGKAILVKNCERDDNIFHSEGPKDGQKIWDKCQQDLIHTEKQKHNLDRPPYSSSWEAKTAQSHSQKFLGQLATLLSDSVAPVPATEEAVKERIQEIGANEQSWKSRTEGLQQEIQILTKQLEQVHQHREESSQPEEKCGEQKRPLKRLEGKIAINDFFQERLDLGRNKENSRPKNSIIDGNSKMFKQLEKDNKQQTLLNIKQNLQIATTQRLEGEIQELQKQLSDLKLSNKNMKTQLTRVNILKDKTLQKLRQSLIKVEAMRGKAVMKTGNLKTPLDSAKQEASWDKDKARQMVDAVTPELCTAKSTLEDVSGRPQERVDFRETIMKMLGFNVKTADKKIITHLRLIIQAYEASDKSKVASNCETGQNNA
;
A
#
# COMPACT_ATOMS: atom_id res chain seq x y z
N MET A 1 -19.05 7.77 49.32
CA MET A 1 -20.32 8.36 49.79
C MET A 1 -20.61 7.76 51.15
N ALA A 2 -20.84 8.61 52.15
CA ALA A 2 -20.76 8.29 53.57
C ALA A 2 -21.77 7.24 54.04
N CYS A 3 -21.32 6.35 54.93
CA CYS A 3 -22.11 5.34 55.62
C CYS A 3 -22.76 5.99 56.86
N PHE A 4 -24.09 5.90 56.99
CA PHE A 4 -24.83 6.29 58.19
C PHE A 4 -25.58 5.08 58.72
N ASP A 5 -25.11 4.54 59.84
CA ASP A 5 -25.90 3.71 60.76
C ASP A 5 -26.50 4.63 61.85
N PRO A 6 -27.76 4.43 62.28
CA PRO A 6 -28.25 4.99 63.54
C PRO A 6 -28.16 3.97 64.69
N PRO A 7 -27.86 4.41 65.94
CA PRO A 7 -27.78 3.54 67.11
C PRO A 7 -29.16 3.29 67.73
N LEU A 8 -29.40 2.04 68.12
CA LEU A 8 -30.55 1.64 68.94
C LEU A 8 -30.38 2.14 70.38
N GLU A 9 -31.14 3.16 70.74
CA GLU A 9 -31.30 3.65 72.11
C GLU A 9 -32.25 2.72 72.88
N VAL A 10 -31.70 1.83 73.71
CA VAL A 10 -32.45 1.02 74.67
C VAL A 10 -32.52 1.79 75.98
N VAL A 11 -33.61 2.53 76.19
CA VAL A 11 -33.92 3.12 77.50
C VAL A 11 -34.59 2.06 78.36
N SER A 12 -33.85 1.63 79.39
CA SER A 12 -34.33 0.79 80.49
C SER A 12 -34.91 1.67 81.60
N THR A 13 -36.16 1.45 82.00
CA THR A 13 -36.75 2.08 83.20
C THR A 13 -37.62 1.11 84.00
N ARG A 14 -36.98 0.48 85.00
CA ARG A 14 -37.34 0.49 86.44
C ARG A 14 -38.78 0.10 86.88
N ASN A 15 -38.97 -1.18 87.24
CA ASN A 15 -39.32 -1.75 88.57
C ASN A 15 -40.60 -1.34 89.38
N PRO A 16 -41.11 -2.17 90.31
CA PRO A 16 -42.46 -2.76 90.26
C PRO A 16 -43.42 -2.28 91.37
N ILE A 17 -44.73 -2.34 91.14
CA ILE A 17 -45.74 -2.16 92.20
C ILE A 17 -46.69 -3.35 92.22
N MET A 18 -46.56 -4.13 93.29
CA MET A 18 -47.50 -5.16 93.73
C MET A 18 -48.84 -4.53 94.13
N TYR A 19 -49.93 -4.99 93.51
CA TYR A 19 -51.25 -5.01 94.16
C TYR A 19 -51.94 -6.34 93.90
N ASN A 20 -52.12 -7.12 94.97
CA ASN A 20 -52.97 -8.30 95.02
C ASN A 20 -54.44 -7.88 95.16
N LYS A 21 -55.32 -8.36 94.27
CA LYS A 21 -56.65 -8.88 94.67
C LYS A 21 -57.34 -9.58 93.48
N ARG A 22 -57.63 -10.86 93.67
CA ARG A 22 -58.54 -11.64 92.82
C ARG A 22 -59.98 -11.15 93.02
N VAL A 23 -60.69 -10.88 91.93
CA VAL A 23 -62.14 -11.09 91.78
C VAL A 23 -62.38 -11.45 90.30
N ALA A 24 -63.11 -12.54 90.07
CA ALA A 24 -63.48 -13.03 88.75
C ALA A 24 -64.60 -12.17 88.14
N ASP A 25 -64.47 -11.79 86.85
CA ASP A 25 -65.38 -12.12 85.72
C ASP A 25 -64.91 -11.39 84.42
N PRO A 26 -65.46 -11.61 83.20
CA PRO A 26 -64.75 -12.32 82.13
C PRO A 26 -64.73 -11.54 80.80
N VAL A 27 -63.77 -10.64 80.54
CA VAL A 27 -63.62 -10.03 79.19
C VAL A 27 -62.17 -9.65 78.90
N HIS A 28 -61.31 -10.63 78.68
CA HIS A 28 -60.07 -10.41 77.93
C HIS A 28 -59.78 -11.63 77.06
N PRO A 29 -60.35 -11.69 75.84
CA PRO A 29 -60.06 -12.77 74.92
C PRO A 29 -58.63 -12.57 74.38
N ASP A 30 -57.77 -13.53 74.71
CA ASP A 30 -56.57 -13.94 73.94
C ASP A 30 -55.43 -12.92 73.75
N LEU A 31 -55.02 -12.20 74.80
CA LEU A 31 -53.84 -11.33 74.76
C LEU A 31 -52.54 -12.12 74.48
N ASP A 32 -52.40 -13.31 75.07
CA ASP A 32 -51.23 -14.17 74.88
C ASP A 32 -51.16 -14.74 73.46
N GLY A 33 -52.27 -15.15 72.87
CA GLY A 33 -52.33 -15.59 71.47
C GLY A 33 -52.03 -14.45 70.49
N LEU A 34 -52.46 -13.22 70.77
CA LEU A 34 -52.07 -12.03 70.00
C LEU A 34 -50.57 -11.74 70.12
N LEU A 35 -49.98 -11.92 71.30
CA LEU A 35 -48.54 -11.73 71.52
C LEU A 35 -47.69 -12.77 70.77
N VAL A 36 -48.13 -14.03 70.74
CA VAL A 36 -47.48 -15.08 69.94
C VAL A 36 -47.62 -14.79 68.44
N LYS A 37 -48.81 -14.38 67.96
CA LYS A 37 -49.01 -13.95 66.57
C LYS A 37 -48.11 -12.77 66.20
N ASN A 38 -47.96 -11.78 67.07
CA ASN A 38 -47.08 -10.64 66.85
C ASN A 38 -45.60 -11.08 66.76
N LYS A 39 -45.14 -11.95 67.66
CA LYS A 39 -43.78 -12.54 67.59
C LYS A 39 -43.55 -13.31 66.29
N ASN A 40 -44.52 -14.10 65.85
CA ASN A 40 -44.44 -14.85 64.59
C ASN A 40 -44.41 -13.91 63.39
N LEU A 41 -45.27 -12.90 63.34
CA LEU A 41 -45.27 -11.88 62.29
C LEU A 41 -43.96 -11.09 62.25
N LEU A 42 -43.38 -10.74 63.41
CA LEU A 42 -42.06 -10.10 63.48
C LEU A 42 -40.94 -11.00 62.94
N ALA A 43 -41.00 -12.31 63.21
CA ALA A 43 -40.04 -13.28 62.67
C ALA A 43 -40.19 -13.43 61.15
N GLU A 44 -41.43 -13.48 60.65
CA GLU A 44 -41.71 -13.49 59.21
C GLU A 44 -41.25 -12.21 58.53
N LEU A 45 -41.46 -11.05 59.15
CA LEU A 45 -41.02 -9.75 58.63
C LEU A 45 -39.49 -9.71 58.54
N ARG A 46 -38.77 -10.17 59.59
CA ARG A 46 -37.30 -10.31 59.54
C ARG A 46 -36.84 -11.29 58.46
N ASN A 47 -37.54 -12.41 58.28
CA ASN A 47 -37.21 -13.39 57.24
C ASN A 47 -37.41 -12.80 55.83
N LEU A 48 -38.50 -12.05 55.62
CA LEU A 48 -38.76 -11.35 54.36
C LEU A 48 -37.73 -10.24 54.11
N GLN A 49 -37.36 -9.48 55.13
CA GLN A 49 -36.27 -8.48 55.06
C GLN A 49 -34.94 -9.13 54.67
N ASN A 50 -34.58 -10.26 55.28
CA ASN A 50 -33.36 -10.98 54.93
C ASN A 50 -33.40 -11.52 53.49
N LYS A 51 -34.54 -12.06 53.04
CA LYS A 51 -34.71 -12.50 51.65
C LYS A 51 -34.61 -11.35 50.67
N LEU A 52 -35.20 -10.20 50.99
CA LEU A 52 -35.11 -8.99 50.19
C LEU A 52 -33.66 -8.54 50.08
N LEU A 53 -32.93 -8.48 51.20
CA LEU A 53 -31.51 -8.11 51.23
C LEU A 53 -30.66 -9.05 50.34
N ILE A 54 -30.87 -10.37 50.43
CA ILE A 54 -30.16 -11.35 49.58
C ILE A 54 -30.48 -11.14 48.09
N LYS A 55 -31.73 -10.81 47.75
CA LYS A 55 -32.10 -10.51 46.36
C LYS A 55 -31.50 -9.19 45.90
N GLU A 56 -31.43 -8.19 46.76
CA GLU A 56 -30.82 -6.89 46.48
C GLU A 56 -29.31 -7.01 46.23
N THR A 57 -28.60 -7.79 47.06
CA THR A 57 -27.17 -8.08 46.82
C THR A 57 -26.95 -8.83 45.50
N SER A 58 -27.79 -9.84 45.20
CA SER A 58 -27.71 -10.59 43.94
C SER A 58 -27.97 -9.70 42.71
N VAL A 59 -28.94 -8.78 42.79
CA VAL A 59 -29.20 -7.81 41.72
C VAL A 59 -28.01 -6.87 41.53
N GLN A 60 -27.39 -6.42 42.63
CA GLN A 60 -26.22 -5.55 42.56
C GLN A 60 -24.99 -6.27 41.96
N GLU A 61 -24.78 -7.54 42.29
CA GLU A 61 -23.76 -8.39 41.65
C GLU A 61 -24.02 -8.53 40.15
N MET A 62 -25.23 -8.89 39.75
CA MET A 62 -25.58 -8.98 38.32
C MET A 62 -25.40 -7.65 37.58
N LYS A 63 -25.69 -6.52 38.24
CA LYS A 63 -25.47 -5.18 37.68
C LYS A 63 -23.98 -4.91 37.46
N SER A 64 -23.12 -5.31 38.40
CA SER A 64 -21.67 -5.17 38.26
C SER A 64 -21.10 -6.05 37.14
N GLU A 65 -21.60 -7.29 37.01
CA GLU A 65 -21.19 -8.21 35.95
C GLU A 65 -21.61 -7.67 34.57
N LEU A 66 -22.84 -7.17 34.45
CA LEU A 66 -23.34 -6.52 33.23
C LEU A 66 -22.46 -5.33 32.82
N GLU A 67 -22.03 -4.49 33.78
CA GLU A 67 -21.17 -3.35 33.48
C GLU A 67 -19.77 -3.81 33.02
N SER A 68 -19.23 -4.86 33.63
CA SER A 68 -17.98 -5.50 33.18
C SER A 68 -18.10 -6.05 31.75
N TYR A 69 -19.23 -6.70 31.41
CA TYR A 69 -19.48 -7.16 30.04
C TYR A 69 -19.55 -5.99 29.04
N LYS A 70 -20.20 -4.88 29.40
CA LYS A 70 -20.23 -3.68 28.54
C LYS A 70 -18.84 -3.10 28.30
N GLU A 71 -18.04 -2.96 29.36
CA GLU A 71 -16.67 -2.45 29.25
C GLU A 71 -15.82 -3.36 28.35
N ASN A 72 -15.91 -4.68 28.56
CA ASN A 72 -15.21 -5.65 27.73
C ASN A 72 -15.67 -5.59 26.27
N ASN A 73 -16.97 -5.42 26.02
CA ASN A 73 -17.51 -5.26 24.68
C ASN A 73 -16.99 -3.99 23.99
N VAL A 74 -16.93 -2.86 24.71
CA VAL A 74 -16.35 -1.60 24.18
C VAL A 74 -14.87 -1.79 23.83
N LYS A 75 -14.11 -2.44 24.72
CA LYS A 75 -12.69 -2.73 24.49
C LYS A 75 -12.47 -3.63 23.28
N GLN A 76 -13.29 -4.68 23.14
CA GLN A 76 -13.26 -5.55 21.97
C GLN A 76 -13.64 -4.78 20.70
N SER A 77 -14.66 -3.94 20.75
CA SER A 77 -15.07 -3.08 19.62
C SER A 77 -13.94 -2.15 19.18
N PHE A 78 -13.20 -1.55 20.13
CA PHE A 78 -12.04 -0.71 19.82
C PHE A 78 -10.91 -1.51 19.14
N GLN A 79 -10.61 -2.71 19.66
CA GLN A 79 -9.62 -3.61 19.03
C GLN A 79 -10.03 -4.01 17.61
N ILE A 80 -11.30 -4.35 17.41
CA ILE A 80 -11.85 -4.67 16.08
C ILE A 80 -11.70 -3.47 15.14
N MET A 81 -11.98 -2.25 15.61
CA MET A 81 -11.83 -1.04 14.80
C MET A 81 -10.35 -0.81 14.41
N SER A 82 -9.42 -0.96 15.35
CA SER A 82 -7.99 -0.85 15.09
C SER A 82 -7.54 -1.87 14.05
N LEU A 83 -7.92 -3.14 14.21
CA LEU A 83 -7.58 -4.20 13.26
C LEU A 83 -8.17 -3.95 11.87
N LYS A 84 -9.39 -3.39 11.79
CA LYS A 84 -9.99 -3.00 10.50
C LYS A 84 -9.21 -1.90 9.80
N ASN A 85 -8.72 -0.91 10.55
CA ASN A 85 -7.87 0.14 9.98
C ASN A 85 -6.54 -0.43 9.50
N ASP A 86 -5.89 -1.29 10.29
CA ASP A 86 -4.64 -1.95 9.89
C ASP A 86 -4.82 -2.79 8.60
N ILE A 87 -5.95 -3.49 8.48
CA ILE A 87 -6.29 -4.25 7.26
C ILE A 87 -6.41 -3.30 6.05
N LYS A 88 -7.10 -2.16 6.22
CA LYS A 88 -7.27 -1.17 5.15
C LYS A 88 -5.93 -0.59 4.68
N ASP A 89 -5.04 -0.28 5.62
CA ASP A 89 -3.70 0.23 5.31
C ASP A 89 -2.86 -0.83 4.57
N LEU A 90 -2.98 -2.10 4.96
CA LEU A 90 -2.34 -3.22 4.26
C LEU A 90 -2.90 -3.42 2.84
N GLU A 91 -4.20 -3.28 2.65
CA GLU A 91 -4.84 -3.34 1.33
C GLU A 91 -4.33 -2.23 0.40
N GLU A 92 -4.17 -1.00 0.92
CA GLU A 92 -3.59 0.12 0.17
C GLU A 92 -2.12 -0.11 -0.19
N LEU A 93 -1.34 -0.68 0.74
CA LEU A 93 0.05 -1.09 0.48
C LEU A 93 0.12 -2.14 -0.64
N ILE A 94 -0.75 -3.15 -0.61
CA ILE A 94 -0.83 -4.19 -1.65
C ILE A 94 -1.20 -3.58 -3.00
N ALA A 95 -2.17 -2.67 -3.04
CA ALA A 95 -2.56 -1.97 -4.27
C ALA A 95 -1.40 -1.14 -4.83
N SER A 96 -0.66 -0.45 -3.96
CA SER A 96 0.52 0.34 -4.33
C SER A 96 1.66 -0.52 -4.85
N LEU A 97 1.95 -1.63 -4.19
CA LEU A 97 2.95 -2.60 -4.63
C LEU A 97 2.57 -3.20 -5.99
N THR A 98 1.30 -3.48 -6.21
CA THR A 98 0.80 -3.98 -7.51
C THR A 98 1.00 -2.96 -8.62
N ARG A 99 0.72 -1.66 -8.38
CA ARG A 99 1.00 -0.57 -9.33
C ARG A 99 2.49 -0.44 -9.64
N ILE A 100 3.35 -0.51 -8.62
CA ILE A 100 4.81 -0.46 -8.81
C ILE A 100 5.29 -1.67 -9.63
N LYS A 101 4.76 -2.86 -9.35
CA LYS A 101 5.10 -4.08 -10.09
C LYS A 101 4.70 -3.98 -11.55
N SER A 102 3.51 -3.48 -11.87
CA SER A 102 3.08 -3.27 -13.26
C SER A 102 3.95 -2.24 -13.97
N LEU A 103 4.28 -1.13 -13.29
CA LEU A 103 5.16 -0.10 -13.86
C LEU A 103 6.57 -0.64 -14.16
N LYS A 104 7.13 -1.41 -13.23
CA LYS A 104 8.42 -2.08 -13.43
C LYS A 104 8.36 -3.04 -14.62
N SER A 105 7.29 -3.83 -14.76
CA SER A 105 7.09 -4.74 -15.88
C SER A 105 7.05 -4.00 -17.23
N ILE A 106 6.35 -2.86 -17.28
CA ILE A 106 6.28 -2.02 -18.49
C ILE A 106 7.66 -1.47 -18.83
N ASN A 107 8.38 -0.93 -17.85
CA ASN A 107 9.72 -0.37 -18.07
C ASN A 107 10.74 -1.42 -18.53
N VAL A 108 10.69 -2.62 -17.95
CA VAL A 108 11.53 -3.75 -18.39
C VAL A 108 11.22 -4.10 -19.84
N HIS A 109 9.94 -4.25 -20.21
CA HIS A 109 9.58 -4.54 -21.59
C HIS A 109 9.95 -3.43 -22.59
N SER A 110 9.87 -2.15 -22.19
CA SER A 110 10.33 -1.07 -23.06
C SER A 110 11.85 -1.09 -23.26
N LEU A 111 12.63 -1.37 -22.21
CA LEU A 111 14.08 -1.49 -22.31
C LEU A 111 14.50 -2.73 -23.11
N GLU A 112 13.82 -3.86 -22.94
CA GLU A 112 14.01 -5.06 -23.75
C GLU A 112 13.77 -4.79 -25.24
N ARG A 113 12.72 -4.02 -25.56
CA ARG A 113 12.44 -3.61 -26.95
C ARG A 113 13.55 -2.74 -27.52
N VAL A 114 13.95 -1.68 -26.80
CA VAL A 114 15.04 -0.80 -27.26
C VAL A 114 16.35 -1.56 -27.44
N ASN A 115 16.67 -2.49 -26.54
CA ASN A 115 17.86 -3.34 -26.69
C ASN A 115 17.77 -4.26 -27.92
N TRP A 116 16.58 -4.78 -28.22
CA TRP A 116 16.34 -5.59 -29.41
C TRP A 116 16.56 -4.76 -30.70
N ASP A 117 15.99 -3.56 -30.76
CA ASP A 117 16.17 -2.63 -31.90
C ASP A 117 17.65 -2.25 -32.10
N LEU A 118 18.38 -1.99 -31.01
CA LEU A 118 19.81 -1.71 -31.05
C LEU A 118 20.62 -2.91 -31.55
N ASN A 119 20.30 -4.11 -31.09
CA ASN A 119 20.96 -5.33 -31.56
C ASN A 119 20.71 -5.57 -33.06
N GLU A 120 19.49 -5.31 -33.55
CA GLU A 120 19.18 -5.39 -34.97
C GLU A 120 20.03 -4.40 -35.77
N ARG A 121 20.17 -3.16 -35.28
CA ARG A 121 21.03 -2.14 -35.90
C ARG A 121 22.51 -2.52 -35.89
N ILE A 122 23.00 -3.09 -34.79
CA ILE A 122 24.38 -3.59 -34.71
C ILE A 122 24.60 -4.68 -35.77
N MET A 123 23.68 -5.65 -35.87
CA MET A 123 23.77 -6.73 -36.85
C MET A 123 23.73 -6.20 -38.30
N GLU A 124 22.93 -5.19 -38.60
CA GLU A 124 22.91 -4.53 -39.91
C GLU A 124 24.26 -3.85 -40.22
N LEU A 125 24.84 -3.14 -39.25
CA LEU A 125 26.13 -2.47 -39.41
C LEU A 125 27.28 -3.48 -39.56
N GLU A 126 27.27 -4.57 -38.79
CA GLU A 126 28.22 -5.67 -38.94
C GLU A 126 28.14 -6.33 -40.32
N ASN A 127 26.91 -6.54 -40.83
CA ASN A 127 26.69 -7.05 -42.18
C ASN A 127 27.28 -6.11 -43.24
N ARG A 128 27.03 -4.80 -43.13
CA ARG A 128 27.62 -3.78 -44.01
C ARG A 128 29.14 -3.78 -43.94
N LEU A 129 29.70 -3.88 -42.74
CA LEU A 129 31.15 -3.94 -42.54
C LEU A 129 31.75 -5.20 -43.19
N ARG A 130 31.11 -6.37 -43.05
CA ARG A 130 31.52 -7.61 -43.73
C ARG A 130 31.56 -7.43 -45.26
N VAL A 131 30.54 -6.80 -45.84
CA VAL A 131 30.50 -6.50 -47.28
C VAL A 131 31.66 -5.60 -47.68
N HIS A 132 31.87 -4.48 -46.97
CA HIS A 132 32.97 -3.57 -47.27
C HIS A 132 34.36 -4.20 -47.11
N LEU A 133 34.55 -5.10 -46.14
CA LEU A 133 35.80 -5.84 -45.98
C LEU A 133 36.08 -6.73 -47.21
N VAL A 134 35.07 -7.45 -47.69
CA VAL A 134 35.18 -8.28 -48.90
C VAL A 134 35.45 -7.43 -50.15
N GLU A 135 34.79 -6.28 -50.28
CA GLU A 135 35.03 -5.33 -51.38
C GLU A 135 36.46 -4.77 -51.35
N LYS A 136 36.95 -4.39 -50.16
CA LYS A 136 38.32 -3.93 -49.96
C LYS A 136 39.34 -5.01 -50.32
N GLU A 137 39.13 -6.24 -49.88
CA GLU A 137 40.01 -7.36 -50.22
C GLU A 137 40.06 -7.62 -51.74
N LYS A 138 38.90 -7.58 -52.40
CA LYS A 138 38.83 -7.68 -53.88
C LYS A 138 39.57 -6.54 -54.57
N ALA A 139 39.45 -5.31 -54.07
CA ALA A 139 40.17 -4.16 -54.62
C ALA A 139 41.69 -4.32 -54.41
N GLU A 140 42.12 -4.75 -53.23
CA GLU A 140 43.53 -5.00 -52.90
C GLU A 140 44.13 -6.10 -53.78
N GLN A 141 43.41 -7.20 -54.00
CA GLN A 141 43.84 -8.26 -54.93
C GLN A 141 44.01 -7.75 -56.36
N LYS A 142 43.10 -6.88 -56.83
CA LYS A 142 43.23 -6.23 -58.15
C LYS A 142 44.46 -5.33 -58.22
N THR A 143 44.72 -4.52 -57.20
CA THR A 143 45.91 -3.66 -57.13
C THR A 143 47.19 -4.50 -57.15
N LYS A 144 47.27 -5.56 -56.35
CA LYS A 144 48.39 -6.51 -56.34
C LYS A 144 48.62 -7.16 -57.72
N LEU A 145 47.54 -7.48 -58.44
CA LEU A 145 47.63 -8.01 -59.81
C LEU A 145 48.20 -6.98 -60.79
N LEU A 146 47.74 -5.72 -60.71
CA LEU A 146 48.25 -4.63 -61.55
C LEU A 146 49.72 -4.30 -61.23
N GLU A 147 50.09 -4.29 -59.96
CA GLU A 147 51.47 -4.07 -59.51
C GLU A 147 52.42 -5.15 -60.04
N LYS A 148 52.02 -6.43 -59.99
CA LYS A 148 52.80 -7.52 -60.62
C LYS A 148 52.96 -7.35 -62.13
N LYS A 149 51.91 -6.91 -62.84
CA LYS A 149 52.00 -6.61 -64.28
C LYS A 149 52.94 -5.44 -64.57
N LEU A 150 52.92 -4.41 -63.74
CA LEU A 150 53.81 -3.25 -63.86
C LEU A 150 55.27 -3.64 -63.55
N ALA A 151 55.52 -4.44 -62.52
CA ALA A 151 56.85 -4.94 -62.20
C ALA A 151 57.43 -5.80 -63.33
N GLY A 152 56.62 -6.65 -63.97
CA GLY A 152 57.03 -7.42 -65.15
C GLY A 152 57.27 -6.56 -66.40
N ALA A 153 56.61 -5.39 -66.52
CA ALA A 153 56.89 -4.42 -67.58
C ALA A 153 58.21 -3.64 -67.32
N ASN A 154 58.55 -3.40 -66.05
CA ASN A 154 59.75 -2.66 -65.66
C ASN A 154 61.05 -3.48 -65.80
N GLU A 155 61.00 -4.82 -65.73
CA GLU A 155 62.16 -5.69 -66.04
C GLU A 155 62.59 -5.65 -67.52
N LEU A 156 61.81 -5.04 -68.40
CA LEU A 156 62.11 -4.92 -69.84
C LEU A 156 62.84 -3.61 -70.22
N THR A 157 63.27 -2.78 -69.26
CA THR A 157 63.93 -1.50 -69.57
C THR A 157 65.32 -1.38 -68.93
N PRO A 158 66.42 -1.69 -69.64
CA PRO A 158 67.76 -1.45 -69.12
C PRO A 158 68.29 -0.05 -69.50
N TYR A 159 68.65 0.70 -68.46
CA TYR A 159 69.86 1.52 -68.32
C TYR A 159 70.30 2.43 -69.48
N MET A 160 70.19 3.75 -69.29
CA MET A 160 71.11 4.73 -69.90
C MET A 160 71.49 5.80 -68.88
N ASN A 161 72.77 5.78 -68.50
CA ASN A 161 73.48 6.80 -67.74
C ASN A 161 74.51 7.41 -68.69
N THR A 162 74.53 8.74 -68.88
CA THR A 162 75.74 9.47 -69.29
C THR A 162 75.76 10.89 -68.70
N LYS A 163 76.98 11.29 -68.35
CA LYS A 163 77.39 12.47 -67.59
C LYS A 163 78.29 13.33 -68.50
N GLY A 164 78.13 14.65 -68.46
CA GLY A 164 79.04 15.69 -69.00
C GLY A 164 78.87 16.01 -70.49
N GLN A 165 79.27 17.15 -71.05
CA GLN A 165 79.70 18.49 -70.60
C GLN A 165 79.92 19.31 -71.92
N GLU A 166 79.59 20.61 -71.90
CA GLU A 166 80.05 21.75 -72.72
C GLU A 166 80.02 21.81 -74.27
N ASP A 167 79.41 22.92 -74.71
CA ASP A 167 79.91 23.97 -75.61
C ASP A 167 79.69 23.98 -77.15
N THR A 168 79.06 25.12 -77.51
CA THR A 168 79.37 26.06 -78.60
C THR A 168 78.89 25.79 -80.03
N ALA A 169 78.29 26.85 -80.57
CA ALA A 169 77.62 27.01 -81.84
C ALA A 169 78.53 26.86 -83.08
N GLY A 170 77.94 26.44 -84.20
CA GLY A 170 78.57 26.48 -85.52
C GLY A 170 77.69 25.89 -86.62
N SER A 171 76.93 26.75 -87.28
CA SER A 171 76.13 26.48 -88.49
C SER A 171 76.99 25.94 -89.66
N PHE A 172 76.58 24.83 -90.29
CA PHE A 172 76.29 24.75 -91.75
C PHE A 172 75.79 23.34 -92.16
N MET A 173 74.49 23.27 -92.48
CA MET A 173 73.90 22.71 -93.72
C MET A 173 74.31 21.29 -94.22
N ILE A 174 73.36 20.34 -94.12
CA ILE A 174 72.68 19.63 -95.25
C ILE A 174 72.34 18.14 -94.98
N LYS A 175 71.08 17.80 -95.32
CA LYS A 175 70.48 16.48 -95.69
C LYS A 175 69.78 15.61 -94.63
N ASP A 176 68.47 15.85 -94.52
CA ASP A 176 67.39 14.89 -94.82
C ASP A 176 67.51 13.42 -94.35
N LYS A 177 67.45 13.19 -93.03
CA LYS A 177 66.99 11.90 -92.46
C LYS A 177 66.10 12.00 -91.20
N GLY A 178 65.68 13.20 -90.79
CA GLY A 178 64.92 13.41 -89.53
C GLY A 178 63.39 13.37 -89.65
N LYS A 179 62.80 13.66 -90.82
CA LYS A 179 61.33 13.76 -90.95
C LYS A 179 60.60 12.42 -91.06
N ALA A 180 61.28 11.34 -91.46
CA ALA A 180 60.65 10.01 -91.55
C ALA A 180 60.63 9.24 -90.22
N ILE A 181 61.43 9.65 -89.23
CA ILE A 181 61.50 8.99 -87.91
C ILE A 181 60.54 9.62 -86.91
N LEU A 182 60.18 10.90 -87.06
CA LEU A 182 59.20 11.56 -86.18
C LEU A 182 57.76 11.09 -86.46
N VAL A 183 57.40 10.78 -87.72
CA VAL A 183 56.05 10.28 -88.07
C VAL A 183 55.86 8.81 -87.67
N LYS A 184 56.91 7.97 -87.77
CA LYS A 184 56.84 6.55 -87.35
C LYS A 184 56.94 6.30 -85.84
N ASN A 185 57.26 7.32 -85.06
CA ASN A 185 57.28 7.24 -83.59
C ASN A 185 55.99 7.77 -82.96
N CYS A 186 55.23 8.67 -83.61
CA CYS A 186 53.88 9.02 -83.16
C CYS A 186 52.85 7.89 -83.40
N GLU A 187 52.96 7.12 -84.50
CA GLU A 187 52.01 6.03 -84.79
C GLU A 187 52.21 4.76 -83.92
N ARG A 188 53.34 4.64 -83.21
CA ARG A 188 53.58 3.51 -82.29
C ARG A 188 53.24 3.81 -80.85
N ASP A 189 53.30 5.07 -80.43
CA ASP A 189 52.85 5.47 -79.09
C ASP A 189 51.31 5.60 -79.00
N ASP A 190 50.61 5.80 -80.12
CA ASP A 190 49.15 5.74 -80.16
C ASP A 190 48.60 4.29 -80.07
N ASN A 191 49.40 3.27 -80.40
CA ASN A 191 48.97 1.87 -80.34
C ASN A 191 49.07 1.20 -78.95
N ILE A 192 49.55 1.90 -77.92
CA ILE A 192 49.52 1.40 -76.53
C ILE A 192 48.29 1.92 -75.76
N PHE A 193 47.63 2.97 -76.26
CA PHE A 193 46.38 3.48 -75.67
C PHE A 193 45.10 2.94 -76.34
N HIS A 194 45.22 2.05 -77.33
CA HIS A 194 44.09 1.36 -77.93
C HIS A 194 43.71 0.07 -77.19
N SER A 195 43.20 0.23 -75.96
CA SER A 195 42.20 -0.72 -75.45
C SER A 195 41.00 -0.03 -74.78
N GLU A 196 41.10 1.27 -74.49
CA GLU A 196 39.97 2.08 -74.05
C GLU A 196 39.30 2.71 -75.27
N GLY A 197 38.63 1.87 -76.08
CA GLY A 197 37.86 2.38 -77.23
C GLY A 197 36.82 3.41 -76.77
N PRO A 198 36.31 4.29 -77.65
CA PRO A 198 35.27 5.25 -77.30
C PRO A 198 34.01 4.58 -76.72
N LYS A 199 33.82 3.29 -77.01
CA LYS A 199 32.78 2.44 -76.40
C LYS A 199 33.04 2.11 -74.93
N ASP A 200 34.28 2.01 -74.47
CA ASP A 200 34.62 1.69 -73.09
C ASP A 200 34.62 2.94 -72.21
N GLY A 201 35.11 4.08 -72.74
CA GLY A 201 34.91 5.40 -72.11
C GLY A 201 33.42 5.76 -71.96
N GLN A 202 32.60 5.50 -73.00
CA GLN A 202 31.15 5.66 -72.91
C GLN A 202 30.53 4.70 -71.90
N LYS A 203 31.01 3.46 -71.81
CA LYS A 203 30.50 2.46 -70.84
C LYS A 203 30.90 2.80 -69.40
N ILE A 204 32.07 3.39 -69.18
CA ILE A 204 32.51 3.92 -67.89
C ILE A 204 31.69 5.15 -67.52
N TRP A 205 31.43 6.04 -68.49
CA TRP A 205 30.57 7.20 -68.28
C TRP A 205 29.13 6.80 -67.95
N ASP A 206 28.54 5.88 -68.72
CA ASP A 206 27.20 5.35 -68.51
C ASP A 206 27.10 4.63 -67.15
N LYS A 207 28.14 3.90 -66.75
CA LYS A 207 28.22 3.25 -65.44
C LYS A 207 28.36 4.24 -64.29
N CYS A 208 29.21 5.26 -64.45
CA CYS A 208 29.35 6.34 -63.46
C CYS A 208 28.05 7.14 -63.33
N GLN A 209 27.34 7.35 -64.44
CA GLN A 209 26.05 8.02 -64.47
C GLN A 209 24.94 7.15 -63.84
N GLN A 210 24.93 5.84 -64.09
CA GLN A 210 24.05 4.90 -63.39
C GLN A 210 24.34 4.82 -61.89
N ASP A 211 25.62 4.79 -61.51
CA ASP A 211 26.06 4.78 -60.11
C ASP A 211 25.69 6.09 -59.42
N LEU A 212 25.81 7.23 -60.10
CA LEU A 212 25.37 8.53 -59.58
C LEU A 212 23.86 8.57 -59.37
N ILE A 213 23.07 8.11 -60.35
CA ILE A 213 21.61 8.01 -60.24
C ILE A 213 21.19 7.03 -59.15
N HIS A 214 21.90 5.91 -58.98
CA HIS A 214 21.65 4.93 -57.93
C HIS A 214 22.00 5.49 -56.54
N THR A 215 23.11 6.20 -56.42
CA THR A 215 23.55 6.86 -55.18
C THR A 215 22.61 8.01 -54.80
N GLU A 216 22.10 8.75 -55.78
CA GLU A 216 21.11 9.81 -55.59
C GLU A 216 19.74 9.24 -55.18
N LYS A 217 19.32 8.11 -55.76
CA LYS A 217 18.14 7.36 -55.29
C LYS A 217 18.32 6.80 -53.88
N GLN A 218 19.51 6.31 -53.53
CA GLN A 218 19.83 5.89 -52.15
C GLN A 218 19.82 7.07 -51.18
N LYS A 219 20.35 8.23 -51.57
CA LYS A 219 20.28 9.47 -50.77
C LYS A 219 18.82 9.89 -50.56
N HIS A 220 17.99 9.91 -51.59
CA HIS A 220 16.57 10.27 -51.46
C HIS A 220 15.78 9.26 -50.61
N ASN A 221 16.17 7.97 -50.58
CA ASN A 221 15.58 6.98 -49.68
C ASN A 221 16.06 7.11 -48.22
N LEU A 222 17.25 7.66 -47.99
CA LEU A 222 17.78 7.96 -46.65
C LEU A 222 17.27 9.31 -46.11
N ASP A 223 16.98 10.26 -47.00
CA ASP A 223 16.49 11.61 -46.67
C ASP A 223 14.96 11.68 -46.63
N ARG A 224 14.26 10.65 -47.12
CA ARG A 224 12.84 10.44 -46.84
C ARG A 224 12.72 10.11 -45.35
N PRO A 225 12.01 10.94 -44.54
CA PRO A 225 11.79 10.63 -43.14
C PRO A 225 11.16 9.24 -43.03
N PRO A 226 11.62 8.39 -42.11
CA PRO A 226 11.02 7.08 -41.96
C PRO A 226 9.52 7.27 -41.73
N TYR A 227 8.70 6.55 -42.49
CA TYR A 227 7.24 6.57 -42.34
C TYR A 227 6.82 6.22 -40.89
N SER A 228 7.76 5.71 -40.07
CA SER A 228 7.59 5.49 -38.63
C SER A 228 7.50 6.75 -37.79
N SER A 229 8.28 7.79 -38.10
CA SER A 229 8.32 9.02 -37.27
C SER A 229 7.01 9.81 -37.34
N SER A 230 6.25 9.66 -38.43
CA SER A 230 4.95 10.32 -38.59
C SER A 230 3.90 9.76 -37.63
N TRP A 231 3.78 8.44 -37.49
CA TRP A 231 2.82 7.84 -36.58
C TRP A 231 3.31 7.91 -35.14
N GLU A 232 4.63 7.84 -34.89
CA GLU A 232 5.21 8.06 -33.56
C GLU A 232 4.97 9.50 -33.09
N ALA A 233 5.15 10.50 -33.95
CA ALA A 233 4.83 11.90 -33.64
C ALA A 233 3.33 12.09 -33.40
N LYS A 234 2.45 11.47 -34.21
CA LYS A 234 0.99 11.50 -33.99
C LYS A 234 0.58 10.79 -32.69
N THR A 235 1.26 9.70 -32.37
CA THR A 235 1.03 8.94 -31.13
C THR A 235 1.49 9.77 -29.93
N ALA A 236 2.70 10.33 -29.96
CA ALA A 236 3.22 11.22 -28.92
C ALA A 236 2.33 12.47 -28.75
N GLN A 237 1.89 13.08 -29.85
CA GLN A 237 0.95 14.21 -29.82
C GLN A 237 -0.39 13.82 -29.19
N SER A 238 -0.94 12.65 -29.52
CA SER A 238 -2.16 12.13 -28.89
C SER A 238 -1.98 11.86 -27.39
N HIS A 239 -0.81 11.37 -26.96
CA HIS A 239 -0.52 11.14 -25.55
C HIS A 239 -0.38 12.46 -24.79
N SER A 240 0.33 13.45 -25.35
CA SER A 240 0.44 14.79 -24.76
C SER A 240 -0.92 15.47 -24.65
N GLN A 241 -1.77 15.35 -25.69
CA GLN A 241 -3.11 15.93 -25.66
C GLN A 241 -4.04 15.24 -24.65
N LYS A 242 -3.91 13.92 -24.47
CA LYS A 242 -4.62 13.17 -23.44
C LYS A 242 -4.17 13.57 -22.03
N PHE A 243 -2.87 13.75 -21.83
CA PHE A 243 -2.30 14.21 -20.56
C PHE A 243 -2.75 15.64 -20.24
N LEU A 244 -2.74 16.55 -21.22
CA LEU A 244 -3.27 17.91 -21.08
C LEU A 244 -4.76 17.91 -20.74
N GLY A 245 -5.56 17.04 -21.35
CA GLY A 245 -6.98 16.88 -21.00
C GLY A 245 -7.21 16.41 -19.56
N GLN A 246 -6.35 15.51 -19.06
CA GLN A 246 -6.38 15.06 -17.67
C GLN A 246 -6.01 16.19 -16.70
N LEU A 247 -4.95 16.94 -17.00
CA LEU A 247 -4.55 18.10 -16.20
C LEU A 247 -5.62 19.18 -16.19
N ALA A 248 -6.19 19.52 -17.35
CA ALA A 248 -7.28 20.47 -17.47
C ALA A 248 -8.50 20.06 -16.64
N THR A 249 -8.87 18.78 -16.64
CA THR A 249 -9.98 18.27 -15.82
C THR A 249 -9.68 18.38 -14.31
N LEU A 250 -8.46 18.05 -13.89
CA LEU A 250 -8.04 18.12 -12.49
C LEU A 250 -7.92 19.55 -11.96
N LEU A 251 -7.55 20.49 -12.83
CA LEU A 251 -7.34 21.91 -12.49
C LEU A 251 -8.61 22.76 -12.69
N SER A 252 -9.66 22.18 -13.27
CA SER A 252 -10.96 22.83 -13.44
C SER A 252 -11.72 22.82 -12.12
N ASP A 253 -12.09 24.01 -11.65
CA ASP A 253 -13.01 24.17 -10.52
C ASP A 253 -14.44 24.42 -11.04
N SER A 254 -15.45 24.30 -10.16
CA SER A 254 -16.87 24.48 -10.52
C SER A 254 -17.23 25.85 -11.11
N VAL A 255 -16.30 26.81 -11.05
CA VAL A 255 -16.47 28.21 -11.45
C VAL A 255 -15.80 28.52 -12.80
N ALA A 256 -14.75 27.78 -13.19
CA ALA A 256 -14.02 28.04 -14.44
C ALA A 256 -13.43 26.74 -15.02
N PRO A 257 -13.96 26.24 -16.16
CA PRO A 257 -13.36 25.10 -16.85
C PRO A 257 -12.05 25.52 -17.53
N VAL A 258 -10.99 24.77 -17.26
CA VAL A 258 -9.66 24.98 -17.85
C VAL A 258 -9.62 24.29 -19.21
N PRO A 259 -9.29 25.00 -20.30
CA PRO A 259 -9.07 24.38 -21.62
C PRO A 259 -7.93 23.36 -21.59
N ALA A 260 -8.05 22.29 -22.37
CA ALA A 260 -7.00 21.26 -22.55
C ALA A 260 -5.87 21.73 -23.49
N THR A 261 -5.36 22.94 -23.25
CA THR A 261 -4.19 23.53 -23.91
C THR A 261 -3.06 23.68 -22.90
N GLU A 262 -1.81 23.62 -23.35
CA GLU A 262 -0.64 23.68 -22.47
C GLU A 262 -0.55 25.02 -21.73
N GLU A 263 -0.89 26.10 -22.43
CA GLU A 263 -0.85 27.47 -21.99
C GLU A 263 -1.88 27.73 -20.88
N ALA A 264 -3.10 27.23 -21.06
CA ALA A 264 -4.17 27.42 -20.07
C ALA A 264 -3.92 26.60 -18.80
N VAL A 265 -3.41 25.37 -18.94
CA VAL A 265 -3.00 24.53 -17.80
C VAL A 265 -1.87 25.21 -17.03
N LYS A 266 -0.88 25.76 -17.73
CA LYS A 266 0.26 26.45 -17.11
C LYS A 266 -0.16 27.73 -16.38
N GLU A 267 -1.02 28.53 -16.99
CA GLU A 267 -1.56 29.76 -16.37
C GLU A 267 -2.35 29.43 -15.10
N ARG A 268 -3.20 28.40 -15.13
CA ARG A 268 -3.95 27.96 -13.95
C ARG A 268 -3.05 27.48 -12.82
N ILE A 269 -2.00 26.72 -13.11
CA ILE A 269 -1.03 26.28 -12.10
C ILE A 269 -0.32 27.48 -11.46
N GLN A 270 0.06 28.47 -12.26
CA GLN A 270 0.70 29.70 -11.76
C GLN A 270 -0.26 30.51 -10.88
N GLU A 271 -1.53 30.62 -11.27
CA GLU A 271 -2.56 31.31 -10.49
C GLU A 271 -2.81 30.61 -9.13
N ILE A 272 -2.93 29.27 -9.13
CA ILE A 272 -3.07 28.48 -7.90
C ILE A 272 -1.87 28.70 -6.99
N GLY A 273 -0.65 28.68 -7.54
CA GLY A 273 0.58 28.95 -6.78
C GLY A 273 0.62 30.37 -6.20
N ALA A 274 0.17 31.38 -6.94
CA ALA A 274 0.07 32.75 -6.44
C ALA A 274 -0.98 32.89 -5.32
N ASN A 275 -2.13 32.23 -5.47
CA ASN A 275 -3.17 32.20 -4.44
C ASN A 275 -2.69 31.49 -3.17
N GLU A 276 -1.94 30.39 -3.29
CA GLU A 276 -1.37 29.70 -2.13
C GLU A 276 -0.47 30.64 -1.32
N GLN A 277 0.41 31.40 -1.98
CA GLN A 277 1.25 32.40 -1.29
C GLN A 277 0.41 33.50 -0.63
N SER A 278 -0.66 33.96 -1.29
CA SER A 278 -1.58 34.94 -0.70
C SER A 278 -2.28 34.42 0.56
N TRP A 279 -2.84 33.21 0.52
CA TRP A 279 -3.46 32.57 1.68
C TRP A 279 -2.46 32.30 2.79
N LYS A 280 -1.21 31.96 2.45
CA LYS A 280 -0.14 31.78 3.41
C LYS A 280 0.19 33.08 4.16
N SER A 281 0.40 34.19 3.45
CA SER A 281 0.61 35.50 4.09
C SER A 281 -0.58 35.93 4.94
N ARG A 282 -1.82 35.66 4.50
CA ARG A 282 -3.03 35.95 5.29
C ARG A 282 -3.10 35.09 6.56
N THR A 283 -2.73 33.82 6.47
CA THR A 283 -2.71 32.90 7.61
C THR A 283 -1.65 33.30 8.63
N GLU A 284 -0.46 33.70 8.17
CA GLU A 284 0.60 34.25 9.02
C GLU A 284 0.16 35.52 9.74
N GLY A 285 -0.55 36.43 9.04
CA GLY A 285 -1.13 37.63 9.65
C GLY A 285 -2.17 37.31 10.73
N LEU A 286 -3.09 36.39 10.46
CA LEU A 286 -4.07 35.92 11.45
C LEU A 286 -3.40 35.23 12.64
N GLN A 287 -2.33 34.47 12.41
CA GLN A 287 -1.57 33.83 13.47
C GLN A 287 -0.89 34.86 14.38
N GLN A 288 -0.33 35.94 13.81
CA GLN A 288 0.22 37.04 14.59
C GLN A 288 -0.87 37.77 15.40
N GLU A 289 -2.05 38.00 14.82
CA GLU A 289 -3.19 38.60 15.52
C GLU A 289 -3.65 37.73 16.69
N ILE A 290 -3.76 36.40 16.50
CA ILE A 290 -4.08 35.45 17.57
C ILE A 290 -3.01 35.50 18.68
N GLN A 291 -1.73 35.61 18.34
CA GLN A 291 -0.67 35.74 19.36
C GLN A 291 -0.79 37.03 20.16
N ILE A 292 -1.13 38.15 19.52
CA ILE A 292 -1.34 39.43 20.20
C ILE A 292 -2.56 39.35 21.12
N LEU A 293 -3.69 38.83 20.63
CA LEU A 293 -4.91 38.67 21.42
C LEU A 293 -4.70 37.69 22.60
N THR A 294 -3.95 36.62 22.38
CA THR A 294 -3.57 35.67 23.45
C THR A 294 -2.75 36.37 24.54
N LYS A 295 -1.77 37.20 24.16
CA LYS A 295 -0.99 37.98 25.12
C LYS A 295 -1.83 39.01 25.88
N GLN A 296 -2.76 39.69 25.19
CA GLN A 296 -3.69 40.61 25.84
C GLN A 296 -4.61 39.89 26.83
N LEU A 297 -5.11 38.72 26.46
CA LEU A 297 -5.95 37.90 27.34
C LEU A 297 -5.16 37.45 28.58
N GLU A 298 -3.92 37.01 28.41
CA GLU A 298 -3.04 36.61 29.51
C GLU A 298 -2.71 37.78 30.44
N GLN A 299 -2.48 38.98 29.91
CA GLN A 299 -2.35 40.21 30.72
C GLN A 299 -3.63 40.52 31.52
N VAL A 300 -4.80 40.36 30.92
CA VAL A 300 -6.08 40.55 31.63
C VAL A 300 -6.29 39.50 32.72
N HIS A 301 -5.90 38.24 32.47
CA HIS A 301 -5.94 37.18 33.49
C HIS A 301 -4.97 37.47 34.65
N GLN A 302 -3.75 37.90 34.35
CA GLN A 302 -2.76 38.31 35.34
C GLN A 302 -3.28 39.46 36.21
N HIS A 303 -3.84 40.50 35.60
CA HIS A 303 -4.44 41.63 36.34
C HIS A 303 -5.68 41.24 37.14
N ARG A 304 -6.45 40.23 36.70
CA ARG A 304 -7.61 39.71 37.44
C ARG A 304 -7.19 38.87 38.65
N GLU A 305 -6.11 38.09 38.53
CA GLU A 305 -5.51 37.36 39.65
C GLU A 305 -4.84 38.32 40.65
N GLU A 306 -4.13 39.34 40.17
CA GLU A 306 -3.52 40.39 41.00
C GLU A 306 -4.56 41.26 41.72
N SER A 307 -5.71 41.54 41.08
CA SER A 307 -6.86 42.22 41.70
C SER A 307 -7.60 41.37 42.75
N SER A 308 -7.30 40.08 42.86
CA SER A 308 -7.95 39.13 43.79
C SER A 308 -7.06 38.78 45.00
N GLN A 309 -6.03 39.58 45.28
CA GLN A 309 -5.29 39.58 46.56
C GLN A 309 -5.99 40.51 47.57
N PRO A 310 -6.02 40.17 48.87
CA PRO A 310 -6.80 40.90 49.88
C PRO A 310 -6.26 42.32 50.07
N GLU A 311 -7.17 43.28 50.13
CA GLU A 311 -6.91 44.69 50.46
C GLU A 311 -6.01 44.84 51.68
N GLU A 312 -4.78 45.30 51.48
CA GLU A 312 -4.07 46.06 52.50
C GLU A 312 -3.49 47.33 51.88
N LYS A 313 -4.02 48.48 52.35
CA LYS A 313 -3.54 49.86 52.17
C LYS A 313 -3.81 50.51 50.80
N CYS A 314 -5.02 51.05 50.70
CA CYS A 314 -5.30 52.22 49.88
C CYS A 314 -4.66 53.48 50.51
N GLY A 315 -3.83 54.19 49.73
CA GLY A 315 -3.31 55.50 50.07
C GLY A 315 -2.84 56.26 48.83
N GLU A 316 -3.58 57.31 48.47
CA GLU A 316 -3.09 58.56 47.88
C GLU A 316 -2.43 58.55 46.48
N GLN A 317 -3.14 59.04 45.45
CA GLN A 317 -3.01 60.43 44.94
C GLN A 317 -3.69 60.63 43.57
N LYS A 318 -4.33 61.79 43.43
CA LYS A 318 -5.05 62.30 42.25
C LYS A 318 -4.14 63.15 41.35
N ARG A 319 -4.15 62.96 40.03
CA ARG A 319 -4.56 63.94 38.97
C ARG A 319 -4.06 63.62 37.54
N PRO A 320 -4.75 64.10 36.47
CA PRO A 320 -4.56 63.66 35.08
C PRO A 320 -3.74 64.64 34.19
N LEU A 321 -3.10 64.07 33.15
CA LEU A 321 -2.28 64.73 32.12
C LEU A 321 -3.10 65.40 31.00
N LYS A 322 -2.67 66.59 30.58
CA LYS A 322 -3.18 67.39 29.46
C LYS A 322 -2.63 66.91 28.10
N ARG A 323 -3.49 67.04 27.10
CA ARG A 323 -3.31 66.87 25.65
C ARG A 323 -2.39 67.97 25.07
N LEU A 324 -1.47 67.62 24.17
CA LEU A 324 -0.84 68.59 23.24
C LEU A 324 -0.76 67.96 21.85
N GLU A 325 -1.42 68.61 20.90
CA GLU A 325 -1.52 68.27 19.48
C GLU A 325 -0.68 69.32 18.72
N GLY A 326 0.29 68.88 17.93
CA GLY A 326 1.22 69.76 17.23
C GLY A 326 1.58 69.24 15.84
N LYS A 327 1.04 69.91 14.80
CA LYS A 327 1.36 69.73 13.38
C LYS A 327 2.76 70.30 13.09
N ILE A 328 3.56 69.61 12.28
CA ILE A 328 4.84 70.10 11.73
C ILE A 328 4.66 70.41 10.24
N ALA A 329 5.05 71.62 9.85
CA ALA A 329 5.07 72.14 8.48
C ALA A 329 6.39 71.79 7.78
N ILE A 330 6.29 71.44 6.49
CA ILE A 330 7.41 71.19 5.56
C ILE A 330 7.48 72.41 4.64
N ASN A 331 8.44 73.31 4.88
CA ASN A 331 9.05 74.13 3.83
C ASN A 331 10.23 74.92 4.42
N ASP A 332 11.48 74.48 4.21
CA ASP A 332 12.69 75.29 4.44
C ASP A 332 13.94 74.55 3.90
N PHE A 333 14.12 74.44 2.58
CA PHE A 333 15.42 73.96 2.06
C PHE A 333 15.88 74.46 0.67
N PHE A 334 15.27 75.49 0.08
CA PHE A 334 15.69 75.94 -1.27
C PHE A 334 16.04 77.42 -1.42
N GLN A 335 16.45 78.10 -0.35
CA GLN A 335 16.75 79.54 -0.39
C GLN A 335 18.21 79.89 -0.03
N GLU A 336 19.21 79.07 -0.40
CA GLU A 336 20.60 79.46 -0.18
C GLU A 336 21.57 78.85 -1.21
N ARG A 337 21.68 79.50 -2.39
CA ARG A 337 22.95 79.63 -3.15
C ARG A 337 22.75 80.38 -4.47
N LEU A 338 22.62 81.69 -4.39
CA LEU A 338 23.04 82.58 -5.46
C LEU A 338 23.63 83.83 -4.79
N ASP A 339 24.96 83.90 -4.75
CA ASP A 339 25.74 85.06 -5.18
C ASP A 339 27.18 85.01 -4.66
N LEU A 340 28.14 85.16 -5.58
CA LEU A 340 29.23 86.15 -5.58
C LEU A 340 30.49 85.64 -6.31
N GLY A 341 31.03 86.47 -7.21
CA GLY A 341 32.48 86.56 -7.38
C GLY A 341 33.08 86.21 -8.75
N ARG A 342 32.97 87.15 -9.69
CA ARG A 342 33.82 87.27 -10.89
C ARG A 342 35.29 87.47 -10.47
N ASN A 343 36.25 86.69 -10.99
CA ASN A 343 37.66 87.07 -11.11
C ASN A 343 38.39 86.29 -12.23
N LYS A 344 39.46 86.94 -12.70
CA LYS A 344 40.03 86.96 -14.05
C LYS A 344 41.32 86.11 -14.15
N GLU A 345 41.57 85.59 -15.35
CA GLU A 345 42.86 85.15 -15.92
C GLU A 345 43.72 84.09 -15.19
N ASN A 346 43.82 82.89 -15.79
CA ASN A 346 45.10 82.32 -16.22
C ASN A 346 44.87 81.07 -17.09
N SER A 347 45.33 81.11 -18.33
CA SER A 347 45.21 80.07 -19.34
C SER A 347 46.58 79.44 -19.65
N ARG A 348 46.97 78.41 -18.90
CA ARG A 348 47.86 77.29 -19.30
C ARG A 348 48.13 76.33 -18.10
N PRO A 349 48.29 75.00 -18.27
CA PRO A 349 47.73 74.08 -19.26
C PRO A 349 46.62 73.25 -18.59
N LYS A 350 45.37 73.69 -18.68
CA LYS A 350 44.21 72.92 -18.15
C LYS A 350 44.12 71.51 -18.75
N ASN A 351 44.70 71.30 -19.93
CA ASN A 351 44.62 70.04 -20.67
C ASN A 351 45.43 68.89 -20.04
N SER A 352 46.55 69.15 -19.33
CA SER A 352 47.33 68.06 -18.71
C SER A 352 46.71 67.56 -17.40
N ILE A 353 46.09 68.46 -16.62
CA ILE A 353 45.37 68.13 -15.39
C ILE A 353 44.07 67.39 -15.73
N ILE A 354 43.36 67.83 -16.78
CA ILE A 354 42.14 67.15 -17.26
C ILE A 354 42.47 65.75 -17.82
N ASP A 355 43.58 65.59 -18.55
CA ASP A 355 44.03 64.27 -19.04
C ASP A 355 44.49 63.35 -17.89
N GLY A 356 45.22 63.87 -16.90
CA GLY A 356 45.61 63.14 -15.70
C GLY A 356 44.40 62.68 -14.87
N ASN A 357 43.43 63.57 -14.65
CA ASN A 357 42.19 63.24 -13.96
C ASN A 357 41.32 62.26 -14.75
N SER A 358 41.30 62.35 -16.08
CA SER A 358 40.62 61.39 -16.96
C SER A 358 41.23 59.99 -16.88
N LYS A 359 42.57 59.89 -16.81
CA LYS A 359 43.28 58.61 -16.61
C LYS A 359 43.03 58.03 -15.22
N MET A 360 43.08 58.85 -14.18
CA MET A 360 42.76 58.46 -12.80
C MET A 360 41.31 57.98 -12.68
N PHE A 361 40.36 58.66 -13.33
CA PHE A 361 38.95 58.27 -13.34
C PHE A 361 38.72 56.93 -14.05
N LYS A 362 39.36 56.73 -15.22
CA LYS A 362 39.31 55.44 -15.94
C LYS A 362 39.94 54.30 -15.14
N GLN A 363 41.00 54.57 -14.38
CA GLN A 363 41.63 53.58 -13.51
C GLN A 363 40.72 53.24 -12.31
N LEU A 364 40.19 54.27 -11.63
CA LEU A 364 39.25 54.10 -10.52
C LEU A 364 37.99 53.34 -10.95
N GLU A 365 37.50 53.58 -12.16
CA GLU A 365 36.35 52.86 -12.72
C GLU A 365 36.67 51.38 -12.99
N LYS A 366 37.90 51.06 -13.45
CA LYS A 366 38.35 49.67 -13.60
C LYS A 366 38.50 48.97 -12.26
N ASP A 367 39.11 49.63 -11.29
CA ASP A 367 39.31 49.09 -9.94
C ASP A 367 37.97 48.86 -9.25
N ASN A 368 37.01 49.78 -9.39
CA ASN A 368 35.65 49.64 -8.86
C ASN A 368 34.87 48.50 -9.53
N LYS A 369 35.04 48.32 -10.85
CA LYS A 369 34.47 47.17 -11.58
C LYS A 369 35.05 45.85 -11.09
N GLN A 370 36.38 45.77 -10.90
CA GLN A 370 37.03 44.58 -10.33
C GLN A 370 36.57 44.29 -8.90
N GLN A 371 36.45 45.33 -8.06
CA GLN A 371 35.95 45.19 -6.69
C GLN A 371 34.50 44.68 -6.65
N THR A 372 33.64 45.21 -7.53
CA THR A 372 32.25 44.78 -7.64
C THR A 372 32.16 43.30 -8.06
N LEU A 373 32.98 42.89 -9.02
CA LEU A 373 33.03 41.51 -9.52
C LEU A 373 33.56 40.54 -8.44
N LEU A 374 34.53 40.97 -7.64
CA LEU A 374 35.03 40.22 -6.49
C LEU A 374 33.94 40.04 -5.41
N ASN A 375 33.21 41.11 -5.06
CA ASN A 375 32.11 41.07 -4.10
C ASN A 375 30.98 40.15 -4.57
N ILE A 376 30.61 40.19 -5.86
CA ILE A 376 29.61 39.28 -6.44
C ILE A 376 30.06 37.83 -6.31
N LYS A 377 31.33 37.55 -6.63
CA LYS A 377 31.90 36.19 -6.49
C LYS A 377 31.88 35.70 -5.04
N GLN A 378 32.26 36.55 -4.08
CA GLN A 378 32.20 36.22 -2.65
C GLN A 378 30.77 35.96 -2.17
N ASN A 379 29.82 36.82 -2.54
CA ASN A 379 28.42 36.67 -2.16
C ASN A 379 27.79 35.39 -2.73
N LEU A 380 28.09 35.06 -3.99
CA LEU A 380 27.69 33.79 -4.60
C LEU A 380 28.27 32.61 -3.83
N GLN A 381 29.55 32.67 -3.48
CA GLN A 381 30.21 31.61 -2.71
C GLN A 381 29.58 31.44 -1.33
N ILE A 382 29.33 32.52 -0.59
CA ILE A 382 28.66 32.49 0.72
C ILE A 382 27.25 31.88 0.60
N ALA A 383 26.46 32.32 -0.37
CA ALA A 383 25.11 31.79 -0.60
C ALA A 383 25.13 30.29 -0.94
N THR A 384 26.10 29.84 -1.74
CA THR A 384 26.25 28.40 -2.03
C THR A 384 26.66 27.60 -0.79
N THR A 385 27.56 28.12 0.05
CA THR A 385 27.99 27.47 1.29
C THR A 385 26.82 27.36 2.27
N GLN A 386 26.04 28.43 2.46
CA GLN A 386 24.87 28.42 3.35
C GLN A 386 23.81 27.41 2.89
N ARG A 387 23.58 27.28 1.58
CA ARG A 387 22.65 26.29 1.04
C ARG A 387 23.13 24.86 1.33
N LEU A 388 24.40 24.58 1.08
CA LEU A 388 24.99 23.26 1.37
C LEU A 388 24.96 22.96 2.88
N GLU A 389 25.19 23.96 3.73
CA GLU A 389 25.10 23.79 5.18
C GLU A 389 23.66 23.49 5.65
N GLY A 390 22.66 24.13 5.04
CA GLY A 390 21.25 23.79 5.25
C GLY A 390 20.92 22.34 4.84
N GLU A 391 21.42 21.89 3.69
CA GLU A 391 21.26 20.49 3.25
C GLU A 391 21.93 19.50 4.21
N ILE A 392 23.13 19.83 4.72
CA ILE A 392 23.83 19.01 5.73
C ILE A 392 23.01 18.90 7.02
N GLN A 393 22.45 20.01 7.50
CA GLN A 393 21.62 20.02 8.72
C GLN A 393 20.35 19.18 8.55
N GLU A 394 19.69 19.29 7.39
CA GLU A 394 18.50 18.48 7.08
C GLU A 394 18.84 16.98 7.00
N LEU A 395 19.94 16.61 6.34
CA LEU A 395 20.41 15.22 6.31
C LEU A 395 20.79 14.70 7.71
N GLN A 396 21.40 15.53 8.55
CA GLN A 396 21.72 15.18 9.93
C GLN A 396 20.46 14.94 10.78
N LYS A 397 19.41 15.73 10.58
CA LYS A 397 18.12 15.55 11.22
C LYS A 397 17.47 14.24 10.77
N GLN A 398 17.39 13.99 9.47
CA GLN A 398 16.86 12.73 8.92
C GLN A 398 17.62 11.51 9.45
N LEU A 399 18.94 11.59 9.55
CA LEU A 399 19.76 10.52 10.12
C LEU A 399 19.44 10.28 11.60
N SER A 400 19.16 11.33 12.36
CA SER A 400 18.81 11.25 13.78
C SER A 400 17.42 10.62 13.97
N ASP A 401 16.44 11.02 13.15
CA ASP A 401 15.10 10.44 13.15
C ASP A 401 15.12 8.96 12.77
N LEU A 402 15.89 8.58 11.74
CA LEU A 402 16.10 7.19 11.35
C LEU A 402 16.78 6.37 12.46
N LYS A 403 17.79 6.94 13.15
CA LYS A 403 18.43 6.28 14.30
C LYS A 403 17.43 6.04 15.44
N LEU A 404 16.57 7.01 15.75
CA LEU A 404 15.55 6.88 16.78
C LEU A 404 14.50 5.82 16.40
N SER A 405 14.02 5.86 15.16
CA SER A 405 13.09 4.87 14.62
C SER A 405 13.68 3.45 14.67
N ASN A 406 14.94 3.28 14.28
CA ASN A 406 15.62 1.98 14.34
C ASN A 406 15.76 1.48 15.79
N LYS A 407 16.09 2.35 16.74
CA LYS A 407 16.08 2.02 18.17
C LYS A 407 14.70 1.57 18.67
N ASN A 408 13.64 2.23 18.20
CA ASN A 408 12.26 1.85 18.52
C ASN A 408 11.91 0.47 17.92
N MET A 409 12.18 0.25 16.63
CA MET A 409 11.96 -1.04 15.96
C MET A 409 12.72 -2.17 16.65
N LYS A 410 13.97 -1.93 17.06
CA LYS A 410 14.78 -2.90 17.82
C LYS A 410 14.13 -3.27 19.15
N THR A 411 13.57 -2.28 19.87
CA THR A 411 12.82 -2.50 21.12
C THR A 411 11.52 -3.27 20.90
N GLN A 412 10.80 -2.98 19.80
CA GLN A 412 9.61 -3.75 19.45
C GLN A 412 9.96 -5.20 19.10
N LEU A 413 11.03 -5.42 18.35
CA LEU A 413 11.49 -6.76 17.97
C LEU A 413 11.89 -7.60 19.18
N THR A 414 12.57 -7.02 20.17
CA THR A 414 12.89 -7.74 21.42
C THR A 414 11.62 -8.09 22.20
N ARG A 415 10.63 -7.19 22.27
CA ARG A 415 9.33 -7.48 22.90
C ARG A 415 8.58 -8.60 22.19
N VAL A 416 8.54 -8.60 20.87
CA VAL A 416 7.91 -9.67 20.06
C VAL A 416 8.61 -11.00 20.29
N ASN A 417 9.95 -11.03 20.33
CA ASN A 417 10.69 -12.25 20.61
C ASN A 417 10.38 -12.79 22.01
N ILE A 418 10.33 -11.95 23.04
CA ILE A 418 9.94 -12.36 24.39
C ILE A 418 8.52 -12.96 24.41
N LEU A 419 7.56 -12.36 23.69
CA LEU A 419 6.20 -12.88 23.58
C LEU A 419 6.14 -14.24 22.85
N LYS A 420 6.91 -14.38 21.76
CA LYS A 420 7.04 -15.64 21.02
C LYS A 420 7.57 -16.74 21.92
N ASP A 421 8.63 -16.48 22.68
CA ASP A 421 9.26 -17.46 23.56
C ASP A 421 8.30 -17.90 24.68
N LYS A 422 7.58 -16.94 25.29
CA LYS A 422 6.53 -17.24 26.28
C LYS A 422 5.41 -18.10 25.70
N THR A 423 4.99 -17.82 24.47
CA THR A 423 3.92 -18.58 23.80
C THR A 423 4.39 -20.00 23.47
N LEU A 424 5.61 -20.13 22.96
CA LEU A 424 6.23 -21.41 22.67
C LEU A 424 6.39 -22.25 23.95
N GLN A 425 6.79 -21.63 25.07
CA GLN A 425 6.85 -22.30 26.37
C GLN A 425 5.48 -22.81 26.83
N LYS A 426 4.41 -22.02 26.70
CA LYS A 426 3.03 -22.45 27.01
C LYS A 426 2.61 -23.64 26.15
N LEU A 427 2.88 -23.60 24.84
CA LEU A 427 2.58 -24.69 23.92
C LEU A 427 3.33 -25.97 24.28
N ARG A 428 4.63 -25.88 24.61
CA ARG A 428 5.41 -27.02 25.11
C ARG A 428 4.81 -27.60 26.38
N GLN A 429 4.37 -26.76 27.32
CA GLN A 429 3.74 -27.23 28.56
C GLN A 429 2.39 -27.92 28.29
N SER A 430 1.56 -27.38 27.39
CA SER A 430 0.32 -28.05 26.98
C SER A 430 0.58 -29.38 26.28
N LEU A 431 1.61 -29.46 25.44
CA LEU A 431 2.00 -30.69 24.76
C LEU A 431 2.36 -31.76 25.78
N ILE A 432 3.25 -31.46 26.74
CA ILE A 432 3.64 -32.40 27.82
C ILE A 432 2.41 -32.90 28.58
N LYS A 433 1.45 -32.01 28.91
CA LYS A 433 0.19 -32.41 29.58
C LYS A 433 -0.63 -33.38 28.72
N VAL A 434 -0.78 -33.10 27.43
CA VAL A 434 -1.51 -33.96 26.49
C VAL A 434 -0.81 -35.31 26.34
N GLU A 435 0.51 -35.34 26.25
CA GLU A 435 1.28 -36.59 26.18
C GLU A 435 1.15 -37.43 27.45
N ALA A 436 1.16 -36.80 28.63
CA ALA A 436 0.90 -37.49 29.89
C ALA A 436 -0.52 -38.06 29.96
N MET A 437 -1.53 -37.32 29.48
CA MET A 437 -2.91 -37.83 29.39
C MET A 437 -3.03 -38.98 28.40
N ARG A 438 -2.37 -38.88 27.23
CA ARG A 438 -2.30 -39.95 26.23
C ARG A 438 -1.64 -41.20 26.82
N GLY A 439 -0.52 -41.08 27.52
CA GLY A 439 0.14 -42.20 28.20
C GLY A 439 -0.78 -42.88 29.22
N LYS A 440 -1.49 -42.10 30.04
CA LYS A 440 -2.48 -42.64 31.00
C LYS A 440 -3.64 -43.35 30.30
N ALA A 441 -4.15 -42.80 29.20
CA ALA A 441 -5.21 -43.42 28.41
C ALA A 441 -4.73 -44.73 27.78
N VAL A 442 -3.52 -44.75 27.20
CA VAL A 442 -2.89 -45.94 26.62
C VAL A 442 -2.73 -47.04 27.67
N MET A 443 -2.24 -46.73 28.88
CA MET A 443 -2.13 -47.69 29.98
C MET A 443 -3.50 -48.26 30.39
N LYS A 444 -4.54 -47.42 30.48
CA LYS A 444 -5.91 -47.88 30.77
C LYS A 444 -6.45 -48.78 29.66
N THR A 445 -6.25 -48.45 28.39
CA THR A 445 -6.69 -49.29 27.27
C THR A 445 -5.90 -50.58 27.18
N GLY A 446 -4.60 -50.57 27.48
CA GLY A 446 -3.78 -51.79 27.56
C GLY A 446 -4.29 -52.73 28.64
N ASN A 447 -4.57 -52.19 29.84
CA ASN A 447 -5.13 -52.97 30.96
C ASN A 447 -6.53 -53.52 30.70
N LEU A 448 -7.32 -52.91 29.80
CA LEU A 448 -8.63 -53.43 29.39
C LEU A 448 -8.54 -54.41 28.21
N LYS A 449 -7.46 -54.35 27.44
CA LYS A 449 -7.23 -55.24 26.30
C LYS A 449 -6.83 -56.64 26.75
N THR A 450 -5.99 -56.77 27.78
CA THR A 450 -5.58 -58.08 28.32
C THR A 450 -6.76 -58.93 28.85
N PRO A 451 -7.69 -58.38 29.65
CA PRO A 451 -8.89 -59.10 30.08
C PRO A 451 -9.84 -59.40 28.93
N LEU A 452 -9.97 -58.50 27.94
CA LEU A 452 -10.82 -58.72 26.77
C LEU A 452 -10.29 -59.85 25.88
N ASP A 453 -8.98 -59.91 25.67
CA ASP A 453 -8.35 -60.97 24.88
C ASP A 453 -8.42 -62.32 25.63
N SER A 454 -8.28 -62.31 26.96
CA SER A 454 -8.51 -63.50 27.81
C SER A 454 -9.97 -63.97 27.76
N ALA A 455 -10.94 -63.05 27.90
CA ALA A 455 -12.37 -63.37 27.85
C ALA A 455 -12.81 -63.84 26.45
N LYS A 456 -12.19 -63.32 25.38
CA LYS A 456 -12.41 -63.80 24.01
C LYS A 456 -11.88 -65.22 23.83
N GLN A 457 -10.71 -65.53 24.39
CA GLN A 457 -10.13 -66.87 24.32
C GLN A 457 -10.96 -67.89 25.11
N GLU A 458 -11.46 -67.51 26.28
CA GLU A 458 -12.36 -68.33 27.09
C GLU A 458 -13.70 -68.56 26.37
N ALA A 459 -14.31 -67.52 25.81
CA ALA A 459 -15.52 -67.64 25.01
C ALA A 459 -15.32 -68.48 23.74
N SER A 460 -14.11 -68.51 23.16
CA SER A 460 -13.80 -69.42 22.04
C SER A 460 -13.72 -70.88 22.50
N TRP A 461 -13.08 -71.15 23.65
CA TRP A 461 -13.04 -72.48 24.24
C TRP A 461 -14.43 -73.00 24.59
N ASP A 462 -15.28 -72.16 25.17
CA ASP A 462 -16.66 -72.53 25.51
C ASP A 462 -17.52 -72.79 24.27
N LYS A 463 -17.33 -72.01 23.20
CA LYS A 463 -17.99 -72.25 21.92
C LYS A 463 -17.55 -73.56 21.29
N ASP A 464 -16.26 -73.88 21.33
CA ASP A 464 -15.74 -75.13 20.76
C ASP A 464 -16.21 -76.34 21.59
N LYS A 465 -16.28 -76.21 22.91
CA LYS A 465 -16.87 -77.21 23.80
C LYS A 465 -18.37 -77.41 23.54
N ALA A 466 -19.12 -76.32 23.36
CA ALA A 466 -20.53 -76.38 23.01
C ALA A 466 -20.75 -77.01 21.62
N ARG A 467 -19.90 -76.69 20.63
CA ARG A 467 -19.92 -77.35 19.31
C ARG A 467 -19.66 -78.85 19.43
N GLN A 468 -18.67 -79.25 20.22
CA GLN A 468 -18.36 -80.66 20.44
C GLN A 468 -19.53 -81.40 21.14
N MET A 469 -20.21 -80.76 22.09
CA MET A 469 -21.44 -81.31 22.70
C MET A 469 -22.59 -81.40 21.70
N VAL A 470 -22.78 -80.38 20.85
CA VAL A 470 -23.81 -80.39 19.80
C VAL A 470 -23.54 -81.48 18.78
N ASP A 471 -22.29 -81.67 18.33
CA ASP A 471 -21.92 -82.73 17.39
C ASP A 471 -22.16 -84.14 17.98
N ALA A 472 -21.98 -84.31 19.30
CA ALA A 472 -22.31 -85.55 20.00
C ALA A 472 -23.82 -85.82 20.10
N VAL A 473 -24.65 -84.77 20.20
CA VAL A 473 -26.12 -84.86 20.30
C VAL A 473 -26.80 -84.89 18.92
N THR A 474 -26.13 -84.38 17.88
CA THR A 474 -26.61 -84.35 16.48
C THR A 474 -27.03 -85.72 15.93
N PRO A 475 -26.32 -86.84 16.15
CA PRO A 475 -26.79 -88.15 15.67
C PRO A 475 -28.07 -88.62 16.37
N GLU A 476 -28.33 -88.24 17.63
CA GLU A 476 -29.59 -88.56 18.34
C GLU A 476 -30.76 -87.70 17.83
N LEU A 477 -30.48 -86.46 17.44
CA LEU A 477 -31.47 -85.52 16.91
C LEU A 477 -31.83 -85.84 15.45
N CYS A 478 -30.90 -86.34 14.64
CA CYS A 478 -31.16 -86.81 13.29
C CYS A 478 -32.11 -88.02 13.25
N THR A 479 -32.02 -88.95 14.21
CA THR A 479 -32.96 -90.07 14.35
C THR A 479 -34.34 -89.63 14.85
N ALA A 480 -34.42 -88.59 15.68
CA ALA A 480 -35.70 -88.00 16.12
C ALA A 480 -36.33 -87.05 15.08
N LYS A 481 -35.55 -86.51 14.13
CA LYS A 481 -36.03 -85.62 13.07
C LYS A 481 -36.72 -86.39 11.94
N SER A 482 -36.20 -87.56 11.55
CA SER A 482 -36.86 -88.43 10.55
C SER A 482 -38.24 -88.93 10.96
N THR A 483 -38.55 -88.95 12.27
CA THR A 483 -39.87 -89.34 12.79
C THR A 483 -40.82 -88.16 13.01
N LEU A 484 -40.35 -86.91 12.89
CA LEU A 484 -41.14 -85.68 13.08
C LEU A 484 -41.37 -84.91 11.77
N GLU A 485 -40.60 -85.18 10.70
CA GLU A 485 -40.73 -84.51 9.39
C GLU A 485 -42.02 -84.92 8.62
N ASP A 486 -42.83 -85.85 9.16
CA ASP A 486 -44.19 -86.20 8.68
C ASP A 486 -45.30 -85.32 9.29
N VAL A 487 -44.96 -84.37 10.17
CA VAL A 487 -45.93 -83.42 10.75
C VAL A 487 -45.36 -82.00 10.72
N SER A 488 -46.08 -81.12 10.03
CA SER A 488 -45.96 -79.65 10.04
C SER A 488 -44.86 -79.03 9.16
N GLY A 489 -45.22 -78.81 7.90
CA GLY A 489 -44.62 -77.74 7.09
C GLY A 489 -45.13 -76.36 7.53
N ARG A 490 -44.20 -75.39 7.67
CA ARG A 490 -44.25 -74.01 7.13
C ARG A 490 -43.20 -73.11 7.81
N PRO A 491 -42.41 -72.37 7.02
CA PRO A 491 -41.90 -71.07 7.40
C PRO A 491 -42.49 -70.01 6.44
N GLN A 492 -43.67 -69.48 6.73
CA GLN A 492 -44.32 -68.46 5.89
C GLN A 492 -45.21 -67.51 6.73
N GLU A 493 -44.67 -66.80 7.73
CA GLU A 493 -45.50 -65.91 8.57
C GLU A 493 -45.04 -64.44 8.63
N ARG A 494 -43.86 -64.10 8.08
CA ARG A 494 -43.38 -62.71 8.13
C ARG A 494 -43.59 -61.91 6.84
N VAL A 495 -43.91 -62.57 5.73
CA VAL A 495 -44.23 -61.90 4.44
C VAL A 495 -45.70 -61.49 4.36
N ASP A 496 -46.59 -62.14 5.12
CA ASP A 496 -48.05 -62.03 4.95
C ASP A 496 -48.67 -60.79 5.62
N PHE A 497 -48.04 -60.22 6.65
CA PHE A 497 -48.62 -59.07 7.37
C PHE A 497 -48.68 -57.81 6.51
N ARG A 498 -47.62 -57.52 5.74
CA ARG A 498 -47.56 -56.37 4.84
C ARG A 498 -48.60 -56.51 3.71
N GLU A 499 -48.71 -57.70 3.13
CA GLU A 499 -49.66 -57.96 2.06
C GLU A 499 -51.11 -57.89 2.55
N THR A 500 -51.38 -58.40 3.76
CA THR A 500 -52.71 -58.35 4.39
C THR A 500 -53.14 -56.90 4.66
N ILE A 501 -52.25 -56.07 5.23
CA ILE A 501 -52.54 -54.64 5.46
C ILE A 501 -52.76 -53.90 4.14
N MET A 502 -51.96 -54.17 3.11
CA MET A 502 -52.15 -53.56 1.79
C MET A 502 -53.50 -53.92 1.17
N LYS A 503 -53.91 -55.20 1.26
CA LYS A 503 -55.23 -55.66 0.78
C LYS A 503 -56.38 -55.02 1.54
N MET A 504 -56.31 -54.96 2.88
CA MET A 504 -57.36 -54.35 3.71
C MET A 504 -57.54 -52.85 3.47
N LEU A 505 -56.46 -52.13 3.15
CA LEU A 505 -56.49 -50.70 2.87
C LEU A 505 -56.67 -50.37 1.38
N GLY A 506 -56.77 -51.38 0.51
CA GLY A 506 -56.95 -51.21 -0.94
C GLY A 506 -55.73 -50.67 -1.69
N PHE A 507 -54.51 -50.79 -1.13
CA PHE A 507 -53.28 -50.30 -1.77
C PHE A 507 -52.65 -51.35 -2.71
N ASN A 508 -52.10 -50.88 -3.84
CA ASN A 508 -51.30 -51.70 -4.75
C ASN A 508 -49.98 -52.13 -4.08
N VAL A 509 -49.51 -53.35 -4.38
CA VAL A 509 -48.23 -53.94 -3.94
C VAL A 509 -47.01 -53.00 -4.10
N LYS A 510 -47.03 -52.11 -5.10
CA LYS A 510 -45.98 -51.11 -5.39
C LYS A 510 -46.06 -49.83 -4.53
N THR A 511 -47.01 -49.74 -3.60
CA THR A 511 -47.20 -48.54 -2.78
C THR A 511 -46.10 -48.44 -1.73
N ALA A 512 -45.44 -47.28 -1.68
CA ALA A 512 -44.38 -47.02 -0.72
C ALA A 512 -44.92 -46.99 0.71
N ASP A 513 -44.19 -47.59 1.65
CA ASP A 513 -44.63 -47.82 3.03
C ASP A 513 -45.01 -46.52 3.77
N LYS A 514 -44.38 -45.40 3.42
CA LYS A 514 -44.72 -44.09 3.98
C LYS A 514 -46.19 -43.69 3.75
N LYS A 515 -46.78 -44.07 2.61
CA LYS A 515 -48.20 -43.81 2.30
C LYS A 515 -49.13 -44.71 3.12
N ILE A 516 -48.78 -45.99 3.23
CA ILE A 516 -49.52 -46.99 4.03
C ILE A 516 -49.54 -46.58 5.50
N ILE A 517 -48.38 -46.18 6.05
CA ILE A 517 -48.24 -45.74 7.45
C ILE A 517 -49.02 -44.46 7.72
N THR A 518 -49.06 -43.52 6.76
CA THR A 518 -49.83 -42.26 6.92
C THR A 518 -51.33 -42.53 6.96
N HIS A 519 -51.84 -43.44 6.11
CA HIS A 519 -53.25 -43.83 6.12
C HIS A 519 -53.64 -44.56 7.40
N LEU A 520 -52.82 -45.51 7.86
CA LEU A 520 -53.05 -46.20 9.14
C LEU A 520 -53.09 -45.22 10.31
N ARG A 521 -52.22 -44.21 10.32
CA ARG A 521 -52.21 -43.17 11.36
C ARG A 521 -53.52 -42.38 11.39
N LEU A 522 -54.08 -42.04 10.22
CA LEU A 522 -55.36 -41.34 10.12
C LEU A 522 -56.52 -42.22 10.61
N ILE A 523 -56.52 -43.51 10.29
CA ILE A 523 -57.54 -44.46 10.75
C ILE A 523 -57.48 -44.61 12.28
N ILE A 524 -56.29 -44.74 12.85
CA ILE A 524 -56.11 -44.84 14.31
C ILE A 524 -56.58 -43.55 15.00
N GLN A 525 -56.24 -42.38 14.46
CA GLN A 525 -56.70 -41.09 15.01
C GLN A 525 -58.23 -40.94 14.94
N ALA A 526 -58.86 -41.39 13.86
CA ALA A 526 -60.32 -41.38 13.73
C ALA A 526 -60.97 -42.36 14.73
N TYR A 527 -60.36 -43.52 14.95
CA TYR A 527 -60.84 -44.50 15.92
C TYR A 527 -60.71 -43.98 17.36
N GLU A 528 -59.58 -43.37 17.72
CA GLU A 528 -59.36 -42.75 19.03
C GLU A 528 -60.32 -41.56 19.29
N ALA A 529 -60.64 -40.78 18.25
CA ALA A 529 -61.64 -39.71 18.36
C ALA A 529 -63.06 -40.28 18.57
N SER A 530 -63.40 -41.38 17.90
CA SER A 530 -64.68 -42.07 18.08
C SER A 530 -64.80 -42.76 19.45
N ASP A 531 -63.70 -43.28 19.99
CA ASP A 531 -63.71 -43.98 21.29
C ASP A 531 -63.85 -42.98 22.45
N LYS A 532 -63.20 -41.80 22.34
CA LYS A 532 -63.41 -40.68 23.26
C LYS A 532 -64.86 -40.17 23.26
N SER A 533 -65.55 -40.20 22.11
CA SER A 533 -66.97 -39.85 22.00
C SER A 533 -67.90 -40.87 22.67
N LYS A 534 -67.53 -42.17 22.71
CA LYS A 534 -68.33 -43.22 23.39
C LYS A 534 -68.19 -43.19 24.91
N VAL A 535 -67.05 -42.73 25.44
CA VAL A 535 -66.86 -42.55 26.90
C VAL A 535 -67.67 -41.37 27.43
N ALA A 536 -67.93 -40.34 26.62
CA ALA A 536 -68.72 -39.17 27.02
C ALA A 536 -70.24 -39.45 27.10
N SER A 537 -70.81 -40.34 26.26
CA SER A 537 -72.25 -40.63 26.28
C SER A 537 -72.68 -41.65 27.35
N ASN A 538 -71.74 -42.31 28.02
CA ASN A 538 -72.03 -43.27 29.09
C ASN A 538 -72.07 -42.64 30.49
N CYS A 539 -71.84 -41.32 30.62
CA CYS A 539 -71.85 -40.61 31.90
C CYS A 539 -73.16 -39.86 32.21
N GLU A 540 -74.17 -39.87 31.32
CA GLU A 540 -75.40 -39.07 31.48
C GLU A 540 -76.69 -39.85 31.82
N THR A 541 -76.63 -41.15 32.14
CA THR A 541 -77.80 -41.94 32.58
C THR A 541 -77.60 -42.55 33.97
N GLY A 542 -77.43 -41.70 34.97
CA GLY A 542 -77.22 -42.15 36.35
C GLY A 542 -77.65 -41.17 37.43
N GLN A 543 -78.68 -40.34 37.21
CA GLN A 543 -79.31 -39.56 38.28
C GLN A 543 -80.72 -39.16 37.82
N ASN A 544 -81.69 -40.03 38.04
CA ASN A 544 -83.13 -39.73 38.18
C ASN A 544 -83.86 -41.06 38.43
N ASN A 545 -84.15 -41.37 39.70
CA ASN A 545 -85.44 -41.88 40.19
C ASN A 545 -85.30 -42.49 41.60
N ALA A 546 -86.09 -41.92 42.51
CA ALA A 546 -86.65 -42.45 43.76
C ALA A 546 -85.71 -43.02 44.84
#